data_AF-A0A8J6PD55-F1
#
_entry.id   AF-A0A8J6PD55-F1
#
_cell.length_a   1.000
_cell.length_b   1.000
_cell.length_c   1.000
_cell.angle_alpha   90.00
_cell.angle_beta   90.00
_cell.angle_gamma   90.00
#
_symmetry.space_group_name_H-M   'P 1'
#
loop_
_entity.id
_entity.type
_entity.pdbx_description
1 polymer ?
#
loop_
_entity_poly.entity_id
_entity_poly.type
_entity_poly.pdbx_seq_one_letter_code
_entity_poly.pdbx_strand_id
1 'polypeptide(L)' 'PAQETKRRLVLDRVAQSFEPGRRYPERDVDAVLATWTSGADVDRVTLRRFLVDDGFLDRAEGEYWRAGGRVDV' A
#
# COMPACT_ATOMS: atom_id res chain seq x y z
N PRO A 1 -17.22 -7.19 10.93
CA PRO A 1 -17.88 -6.47 9.81
C PRO A 1 -17.42 -5.01 9.62
N ALA A 2 -17.41 -4.15 10.65
CA ALA A 2 -17.09 -2.71 10.48
C ALA A 2 -15.58 -2.36 10.41
N GLN A 3 -14.73 -3.15 11.07
CA GLN A 3 -13.27 -2.90 11.12
C GLN A 3 -12.59 -3.23 9.79
N GLU A 4 -13.12 -4.21 9.06
CA GLU A 4 -12.59 -4.63 7.75
C GLU A 4 -12.79 -3.55 6.69
N THR A 5 -13.96 -2.89 6.69
CA THR A 5 -14.24 -1.75 5.81
C THR A 5 -13.32 -0.56 6.10
N LYS A 6 -13.09 -0.24 7.38
CA LYS A 6 -12.16 0.83 7.77
C LYS A 6 -10.72 0.53 7.33
N ARG A 7 -10.26 -0.72 7.54
CA ARG A 7 -8.92 -1.15 7.11
C ARG A 7 -8.76 -1.00 5.59
N ARG A 8 -9.73 -1.49 4.81
CA ARG A 8 -9.71 -1.37 3.34
C ARG A 8 -9.65 0.09 2.87
N LEU A 9 -10.37 0.98 3.53
CA LEU A 9 -10.35 2.42 3.22
C LEU A 9 -8.96 3.04 3.46
N VAL A 10 -8.30 2.66 4.55
CA VAL A 10 -6.93 3.10 4.82
C VAL A 10 -5.96 2.53 3.79
N LEU A 11 -6.06 1.25 3.46
CA LEU A 11 -5.22 0.61 2.45
C LEU A 11 -5.40 1.26 1.06
N ASP A 12 -6.63 1.56 0.65
CA ASP A 12 -6.90 2.28 -0.59
C ASP A 12 -6.24 3.67 -0.57
N ARG A 13 -6.34 4.39 0.55
CA ARG A 13 -5.72 5.70 0.69
C ARG A 13 -4.20 5.65 0.61
N VAL A 14 -3.58 4.62 1.20
CA VAL A 14 -2.13 4.40 1.09
C VAL A 14 -1.76 4.02 -0.35
N ALA A 15 -2.56 3.19 -1.01
CA ALA A 15 -2.35 2.78 -2.40
C ALA A 15 -2.37 3.98 -3.36
N GLN A 16 -3.15 5.03 -3.07
CA GLN A 16 -3.15 6.28 -3.85
C GLN A 16 -1.83 7.06 -3.77
N SER A 17 -0.93 6.76 -2.83
CA SER A 17 0.43 7.32 -2.81
C SER A 17 1.35 6.72 -3.90
N PHE A 18 0.92 5.65 -4.56
CA PHE A 18 1.66 5.01 -5.64
C PHE A 18 1.02 5.33 -7.00
N GLU A 19 1.83 5.77 -7.95
CA GLU A 19 1.38 6.05 -9.31
C GLU A 19 1.08 4.74 -10.06
N PRO A 20 -0.10 4.62 -10.72
CA PRO A 20 -0.40 3.50 -11.60
C PRO A 20 0.62 3.38 -12.74
N GLY A 21 1.06 2.15 -13.03
CA GLY A 21 2.03 1.88 -14.09
C GLY A 21 3.49 2.18 -13.73
N ARG A 22 3.77 2.72 -12.54
CA ARG A 22 5.13 2.91 -12.03
C ARG A 22 5.54 1.74 -11.13
N ARG A 23 6.75 1.24 -11.32
CA ARG A 23 7.40 0.29 -10.42
C ARG A 23 8.27 1.03 -9.41
N TYR A 24 8.20 0.58 -8.17
CA TYR A 24 8.94 1.11 -7.04
C TYR A 24 9.78 -0.03 -6.43
N PRO A 25 11.09 0.14 -6.28
CA PRO A 25 11.89 -0.81 -5.51
C PRO A 25 11.43 -0.80 -4.05
N GLU A 26 11.70 -1.90 -3.33
CA GLU A 26 11.30 -2.05 -1.92
C GLU A 26 11.68 -0.85 -1.04
N ARG A 27 12.85 -0.25 -1.25
CA ARG A 27 13.30 0.93 -0.51
C ARG A 27 12.40 2.15 -0.67
N ASP A 28 11.86 2.38 -1.87
CA ASP A 28 11.01 3.53 -2.15
C ASP A 28 9.63 3.29 -1.58
N VAL A 29 9.14 2.05 -1.65
CA VAL A 29 7.91 1.62 -0.96
C VAL A 29 8.05 1.82 0.53
N ASP A 30 9.12 1.33 1.14
CA ASP A 30 9.35 1.45 2.59
C ASP A 30 9.49 2.92 3.03
N ALA A 31 9.98 3.82 2.16
CA ALA A 31 10.01 5.26 2.41
C ALA A 31 8.61 5.89 2.37
N VAL A 32 7.79 5.54 1.39
CA VAL A 32 6.38 5.98 1.31
C VAL A 32 5.59 5.48 2.51
N LEU A 33 5.72 4.19 2.84
CA LEU A 33 5.02 3.58 3.97
C LEU A 33 5.48 4.17 5.31
N ALA A 34 6.74 4.59 5.44
CA ALA A 34 7.22 5.24 6.66
C ALA A 34 6.43 6.51 7.01
N THR A 35 5.95 7.25 6.01
CA THR A 35 5.10 8.44 6.24
C THR A 35 3.74 8.06 6.82
N TRP A 36 3.21 6.89 6.47
CA TRP A 36 1.92 6.38 6.95
C TRP A 36 2.02 5.69 8.31
N THR A 37 3.17 5.09 8.62
CA THR A 37 3.40 4.37 9.88
C THR A 37 3.97 5.27 10.97
N SER A 38 4.41 6.49 10.64
CA SER A 38 4.89 7.47 11.62
C SER A 38 3.74 7.90 12.54
N GLY A 39 3.69 7.33 13.74
CA GLY A 39 2.63 7.57 14.72
C GLY A 39 1.48 6.55 14.72
N ALA A 40 1.61 5.45 13.96
CA ALA A 40 0.69 4.32 14.02
C ALA A 40 1.32 3.12 14.73
N ASP A 41 0.50 2.26 15.33
CA ASP A 41 0.93 0.99 15.97
C ASP A 41 1.30 -0.11 14.95
N VAL A 42 1.28 0.21 13.65
CA VAL A 42 1.52 -0.74 12.56
C VAL A 42 2.84 -0.42 11.85
N ASP A 43 3.69 -1.45 11.69
CA ASP A 43 4.94 -1.33 10.95
C ASP A 43 4.75 -1.35 9.43
N ARG A 44 5.73 -0.78 8.72
CA ARG A 44 5.77 -0.72 7.24
C ARG A 44 5.71 -2.11 6.59
N VAL A 45 6.29 -3.11 7.24
CA VAL A 45 6.30 -4.51 6.75
C VAL A 45 4.88 -5.08 6.77
N THR A 46 4.15 -4.85 7.86
CA THR A 46 2.76 -5.30 8.03
C THR A 46 1.85 -4.57 7.04
N LEU A 47 2.02 -3.25 6.89
CA LEU A 47 1.25 -2.45 5.95
C LEU A 47 1.51 -2.91 4.50
N ARG A 48 2.77 -3.18 4.13
CA ARG A 48 3.15 -3.72 2.81
C ARG A 48 2.50 -5.06 2.53
N ARG A 49 2.48 -5.98 3.51
CA ARG A 49 1.78 -7.27 3.37
C ARG A 49 0.29 -7.06 3.11
N PHE A 50 -0.38 -6.25 3.92
CA PHE A 50 -1.81 -5.98 3.72
C PHE A 50 -2.13 -5.34 2.37
N LEU A 51 -1.27 -4.43 1.87
CA LEU A 51 -1.47 -3.85 0.54
C LEU A 51 -1.39 -4.90 -0.57
N VAL A 52 -0.53 -5.91 -0.43
CA VAL A 52 -0.41 -7.01 -1.39
C VAL A 52 -1.54 -8.03 -1.22
N ASP A 53 -1.80 -8.47 0.01
CA ASP A 53 -2.84 -9.45 0.33
C ASP A 53 -4.25 -8.97 -0.06
N ASP A 54 -4.54 -7.67 0.09
CA ASP A 54 -5.84 -7.07 -0.27
C ASP A 54 -5.88 -6.59 -1.74
N GLY A 55 -4.80 -6.80 -2.52
CA GLY A 55 -4.74 -6.58 -3.96
C GLY A 55 -4.54 -5.13 -4.43
N PHE A 56 -4.05 -4.24 -3.55
CA PHE A 56 -3.75 -2.85 -3.90
C PHE A 56 -2.39 -2.69 -4.57
N LEU A 57 -1.40 -3.44 -4.09
CA LEU A 57 -0.05 -3.54 -4.67
C LEU A 57 0.21 -4.96 -5.15
N ASP A 58 1.00 -5.10 -6.20
CA ASP A 58 1.59 -6.37 -6.61
C ASP A 58 3.11 -6.28 -6.49
N ARG A 59 3.79 -7.42 -6.39
CA ARG A 59 5.24 -7.50 -6.24
C ARG A 59 5.85 -8.57 -7.15
N ALA A 60 6.94 -8.23 -7.82
CA ALA A 60 7.81 -9.18 -8.50
C ALA A 60 9.23 -8.63 -8.58
N GLU A 61 10.22 -9.52 -8.59
CA GLU A 61 11.63 -9.17 -8.80
C GLU A 61 12.20 -8.09 -7.84
N GLY A 62 11.62 -7.97 -6.64
CA GLY A 62 12.01 -6.95 -5.65
C GLY A 62 11.40 -5.56 -5.90
N GLU A 63 10.54 -5.44 -6.90
CA GLU A 63 9.75 -4.25 -7.20
C GLU A 63 8.29 -4.44 -6.80
N TYR A 64 7.64 -3.32 -6.53
CA TYR A 64 6.22 -3.21 -6.22
C TYR A 64 5.58 -2.21 -7.18
N TRP A 65 4.34 -2.45 -7.56
CA TRP A 65 3.57 -1.48 -8.34
C TRP A 65 2.12 -1.52 -7.93
N ARG A 66 1.43 -0.42 -8.19
CA ARG A 66 0.00 -0.33 -7.96
C ARG A 66 -0.74 -1.23 -8.94
N ALA A 67 -1.49 -2.19 -8.40
CA ALA A 67 -2.30 -3.15 -9.15
C ALA A 67 -3.80 -2.99 -8.91
N GLY A 68 -4.18 -2.24 -7.86
CA GLY A 68 -5.58 -2.00 -7.51
C GLY A 68 -5.83 -0.67 -6.81
N GLY A 69 -7.05 -0.55 -6.26
CA GLY A 69 -7.55 0.66 -5.60
C GLY A 69 -8.29 1.62 -6.52
N ARG A 70 -8.93 2.63 -5.93
CA ARG A 70 -9.72 3.63 -6.65
C ARG A 70 -8.85 4.45 -7.61
N VAL A 71 -9.10 4.29 -8.90
CA VAL A 71 -8.64 5.21 -9.94
C VAL A 71 -9.75 6.23 -10.18
N ASP A 72 -9.46 7.52 -9.97
CA ASP A 72 -10.32 8.59 -10.47
C ASP A 72 -10.12 8.64 -11.99
N VAL A 73 -11.10 8.09 -12.72
CA VAL A 73 -11.19 8.12 -14.19
C VAL A 73 -12.07 9.28 -14.64
#